data_AF-A0A522ZXL6-F1
#
_entry.id   AF-A0A522ZXL6-F1
#
_cell.length_a   1.000
_cell.length_b   1.000
_cell.length_c   1.000
_cell.angle_alpha   90.00
_cell.angle_beta   90.00
_cell.angle_gamma   90.00
#
_symmetry.space_group_name_H-M   'P 1'
#
loop_
_entity.id
_entity.type
_entity.pdbx_description
1 polymer ?
#
loop_
_entity_poly.entity_id
_entity_poly.type
_entity_poly.pdbx_seq_one_letter_code
_entity_poly.pdbx_strand_id
1 'polypeptide(L)'
;MLVLEQLAQKVVACWESGDLAAAVRELSKQLREIREEREAHEETIATARKTHANDDLEIDDEPMISEGDDGVWVSAWVWVPIEKEERNGQ
;
A
#
# COMPACT_ATOMS: atom_id res chain seq x y z
N MET A 1 3.66 7.81 0.37
CA MET A 1 4.07 6.47 0.84
C MET A 1 5.17 6.48 1.92
N LEU A 2 5.91 7.59 2.14
CA LEU A 2 6.98 7.64 3.16
C LEU A 2 6.49 7.76 4.62
N VAL A 3 5.24 8.16 4.85
CA VAL A 3 4.74 8.48 6.21
C VAL A 3 4.61 7.23 7.07
N LEU A 4 4.08 6.13 6.54
CA LEU A 4 3.85 4.91 7.33
C LEU A 4 5.17 4.28 7.80
N GLU A 5 6.14 4.16 6.89
CA GLU A 5 7.47 3.64 7.22
C GLU A 5 8.18 4.52 8.26
N GLN A 6 8.12 5.84 8.11
CA GLN A 6 8.70 6.78 9.08
C GLN A 6 8.07 6.63 10.47
N LEU A 7 6.75 6.48 10.55
CA LEU A 7 6.05 6.26 11.81
C LEU A 7 6.41 4.91 12.44
N ALA A 8 6.53 3.86 11.64
CA ALA A 8 6.99 2.55 12.11
C ALA A 8 8.44 2.60 12.63
N GLN A 9 9.34 3.25 11.90
CA GLN A 9 10.72 3.48 12.33
C GLN A 9 10.78 4.30 13.62
N LYS A 10 9.91 5.30 13.77
CA LYS A 10 9.79 6.09 15.02
C LYS A 10 9.38 5.24 16.20
N VAL A 11 8.45 4.31 16.03
CA VAL A 11 8.06 3.34 17.09
C VAL A 11 9.27 2.50 17.51
N VAL A 12 10.03 1.98 16.54
CA VAL A 12 11.25 1.20 16.83
C VAL A 12 12.29 2.03 17.55
N ALA A 13 12.52 3.27 17.11
CA ALA A 13 13.49 4.19 17.72
C ALA A 13 13.12 4.56 19.17
N CYS A 14 11.82 4.63 19.49
CA CYS A 14 11.33 4.95 20.83
C CYS A 14 11.17 3.73 21.75
N TRP A 15 11.54 2.52 21.31
CA TRP A 15 11.27 1.26 22.02
C TRP A 15 11.92 1.20 23.41
N GLU A 16 13.22 1.52 23.50
CA GLU A 16 13.97 1.46 24.76
C GLU A 16 14.11 2.82 25.44
N SER A 17 14.00 3.91 24.68
CA SER A 17 14.17 5.28 25.17
C SER A 17 13.27 6.25 24.40
N GLY A 18 12.48 7.06 25.10
CA GLY A 18 11.56 8.03 24.50
C GLY A 18 10.10 7.80 24.89
N ASP A 19 9.17 8.47 24.19
CA ASP A 19 7.73 8.32 24.41
C ASP A 19 7.14 7.32 23.39
N LEU A 20 7.31 6.03 23.69
CA LEU A 20 6.76 4.94 22.88
C LEU A 20 5.24 5.06 22.72
N ALA A 21 4.54 5.49 23.77
CA ALA A 21 3.08 5.61 23.76
C ALA A 21 2.60 6.69 22.78
N ALA A 22 3.32 7.80 22.66
CA ALA A 22 3.05 8.81 21.64
C ALA A 22 3.32 8.27 20.22
N ALA A 23 4.48 7.63 20.00
CA ALA A 23 4.82 7.07 18.68
C ALA A 23 3.81 6.02 18.19
N VAL A 24 3.37 5.12 19.07
CA VAL A 24 2.36 4.10 18.75
C VAL A 24 1.00 4.73 18.44
N ARG A 25 0.59 5.77 19.18
CA ARG A 25 -0.69 6.46 18.91
C ARG A 25 -0.69 7.15 17.54
N GLU A 26 0.43 7.75 17.17
CA GLU A 26 0.59 8.39 15.85
C GLU A 26 0.54 7.37 14.72
N LEU A 27 1.27 6.25 14.83
CA LEU A 27 1.20 5.15 13.87
C LEU A 27 -0.22 4.57 13.78
N SER A 28 -0.87 4.34 14.93
CA SER A 28 -2.23 3.81 14.97
C SER A 28 -3.24 4.74 14.31
N LYS A 29 -3.08 6.05 14.47
CA LYS A 29 -3.91 7.05 13.80
C LYS A 29 -3.75 6.94 12.28
N GLN A 30 -2.51 6.93 11.78
CA GLN A 30 -2.24 6.83 10.34
C GLN A 30 -2.80 5.53 9.72
N LEU A 31 -2.62 4.40 10.41
CA LEU A 31 -3.17 3.11 9.96
C LEU A 31 -4.70 3.14 9.87
N ARG A 32 -5.36 3.83 10.80
CA ARG A 32 -6.82 4.00 10.76
C ARG A 32 -7.24 4.87 9.58
N GLU A 33 -6.59 6.00 9.37
CA GLU A 33 -6.90 6.89 8.24
C GLU A 33 -6.74 6.17 6.90
N ILE A 34 -5.67 5.40 6.72
CA ILE A 34 -5.44 4.57 5.52
C ILE A 34 -6.57 3.56 5.32
N ARG A 35 -7.06 2.93 6.40
CA ARG A 35 -8.17 1.98 6.34
C ARG A 35 -9.49 2.67 6.00
N GLU A 36 -9.78 3.79 6.66
CA GLU A 36 -10.99 4.59 6.44
C GLU A 36 -11.03 5.11 4.99
N GLU A 37 -9.89 5.51 4.44
CA GLU A 37 -9.76 5.93 3.04
C GLU A 37 -10.11 4.80 2.07
N ARG A 38 -9.63 3.57 2.33
CA ARG A 38 -10.01 2.40 1.52
C ARG A 38 -11.50 2.09 1.61
N GLU A 39 -12.06 2.12 2.83
CA GLU A 39 -13.48 1.85 3.06
C GLU A 39 -14.35 2.89 2.34
N ALA A 40 -13.97 4.18 2.37
CA ALA A 40 -14.66 5.24 1.65
C ALA A 40 -14.62 5.08 0.12
N HIS A 41 -13.63 4.36 -0.41
CA HIS A 41 -13.40 4.18 -1.85
C HIS A 41 -13.68 2.76 -2.36
N GLU A 42 -14.42 1.94 -1.60
CA GLU A 42 -14.70 0.55 -1.96
C GLU A 42 -15.25 0.39 -3.39
N GLU A 43 -16.22 1.21 -3.79
CA GLU A 43 -16.82 1.18 -5.14
C GLU A 43 -15.81 1.59 -6.23
N THR A 44 -14.92 2.52 -5.91
CA THR A 44 -13.85 2.97 -6.82
C THR A 44 -12.83 1.86 -7.03
N ILE A 45 -12.42 1.16 -5.96
CA ILE A 45 -11.53 0.01 -6.01
C ILE A 45 -12.15 -1.12 -6.83
N ALA A 46 -13.44 -1.41 -6.60
CA ALA A 46 -14.17 -2.43 -7.35
C ALA A 46 -14.26 -2.08 -8.85
N THR A 47 -14.48 -0.80 -9.17
CA THR A 47 -14.47 -0.30 -10.56
C THR A 47 -13.09 -0.42 -11.19
N ALA A 48 -12.02 -0.08 -10.44
CA ALA A 48 -10.65 -0.22 -10.92
C ALA A 48 -10.31 -1.69 -11.22
N ARG A 49 -10.64 -2.62 -10.32
CA ARG A 49 -10.50 -4.08 -10.55
C ARG A 49 -11.20 -4.52 -11.83
N LYS A 50 -12.47 -4.15 -11.99
CA LYS A 50 -13.27 -4.55 -13.16
C LYS A 50 -12.74 -3.97 -14.48
N THR A 51 -12.23 -2.74 -14.44
CA THR A 51 -11.86 -1.99 -15.66
C THR A 51 -10.43 -2.23 -16.09
N HIS A 52 -9.52 -2.42 -15.14
CA HIS A 52 -8.08 -2.41 -15.40
C HIS A 52 -7.37 -3.74 -15.14
N ALA A 53 -7.89 -4.59 -14.24
CA ALA A 53 -7.19 -5.83 -13.89
C ALA A 53 -7.17 -6.81 -15.07
N ASN A 54 -6.00 -7.42 -15.30
CA ASN A 54 -5.75 -8.42 -16.33
C ASN A 54 -4.53 -9.27 -15.93
N ASP A 55 -4.04 -10.12 -16.83
CA ASP A 55 -2.92 -11.04 -16.56
C ASP A 55 -1.61 -10.32 -16.19
N ASP A 56 -1.44 -9.06 -16.61
CA ASP A 56 -0.24 -8.26 -16.37
C ASP A 56 -0.43 -7.17 -15.30
N LEU A 57 -1.66 -6.96 -14.81
CA LEU A 57 -2.00 -5.90 -13.87
C LEU A 57 -3.06 -6.34 -12.87
N GLU A 58 -2.75 -6.23 -11.59
CA GLU A 58 -3.62 -6.62 -10.48
C GLU A 58 -3.87 -5.43 -9.56
N ILE A 59 -5.11 -5.26 -9.10
CA ILE A 59 -5.43 -4.34 -8.01
C ILE A 59 -5.50 -5.15 -6.72
N ASP A 60 -4.58 -4.89 -5.79
CA ASP A 60 -4.47 -5.56 -4.49
C ASP A 60 -5.79 -5.53 -3.71
N ASP A 61 -5.96 -6.44 -2.74
CA ASP A 61 -7.08 -6.49 -1.81
C ASP A 61 -7.15 -5.25 -0.93
N GLU A 62 -5.99 -4.74 -0.49
CA GLU A 62 -5.83 -3.53 0.31
C GLU A 62 -4.98 -2.46 -0.40
N PRO A 63 -5.45 -1.90 -1.53
CA PRO A 63 -4.64 -0.99 -2.32
C PRO A 63 -4.45 0.35 -1.59
N MET A 64 -3.32 1.01 -1.86
CA MET A 64 -3.14 2.41 -1.50
C MET A 64 -4.01 3.28 -2.39
N ILE A 65 -4.67 4.25 -1.75
CA ILE A 65 -5.55 5.22 -2.40
C ILE A 65 -4.91 6.61 -2.29
N SER A 66 -5.18 7.46 -3.27
CA SER A 66 -4.90 8.89 -3.20
C SER A 66 -5.92 9.65 -4.03
N GLU A 67 -6.72 10.49 -3.38
CA GLU A 67 -7.60 11.43 -4.06
C GLU A 67 -6.78 12.44 -4.89
N GLY A 68 -7.27 12.80 -6.06
CA GLY A 68 -6.81 13.89 -6.90
C GLY A 68 -7.97 14.79 -7.31
N ASP A 69 -7.68 15.85 -8.07
CA ASP A 69 -8.68 16.89 -8.37
C ASP A 69 -9.91 16.38 -9.14
N ASP A 70 -9.73 15.43 -10.07
CA ASP A 70 -10.77 14.90 -10.96
C ASP A 70 -10.91 13.37 -10.89
N GLY A 71 -10.38 12.73 -9.85
CA GLY A 71 -10.44 11.27 -9.72
C GLY A 71 -9.59 10.73 -8.58
N VAL A 72 -9.46 9.40 -8.54
CA VAL A 72 -8.78 8.69 -7.45
C VAL A 72 -7.73 7.76 -8.03
N TRP A 73 -6.52 7.85 -7.51
CA TRP A 73 -5.45 6.91 -7.81
C TRP A 73 -5.61 5.66 -6.95
N VAL A 74 -5.54 4.49 -7.58
CA VAL A 74 -5.56 3.18 -6.92
C VAL A 74 -4.27 2.45 -7.27
N SER A 75 -3.50 2.03 -6.26
CA SER A 75 -2.26 1.29 -6.51
C SER A 75 -2.54 -0.08 -7.16
N ALA A 76 -1.68 -0.47 -8.07
CA ALA A 76 -1.74 -1.76 -8.76
C ALA A 76 -0.37 -2.47 -8.70
N TRP A 77 -0.41 -3.80 -8.68
CA TRP A 77 0.73 -4.65 -8.98
C TRP A 77 0.85 -4.82 -10.49
N VAL A 78 2.06 -4.67 -11.00
CA VAL A 78 2.37 -4.90 -12.42
C VAL A 78 3.25 -6.14 -12.51
N TRP A 79 2.82 -7.12 -13.30
CA TRP A 79 3.60 -8.31 -13.55
C TRP A 79 4.80 -7.99 -14.46
N VAL A 80 5.99 -8.38 -14.02
CA VAL A 80 7.22 -8.26 -14.80
C VAL A 80 7.85 -9.64 -14.92
N PRO A 81 7.82 -10.28 -16.11
CA PRO A 81 8.38 -11.61 -16.27
C PRO A 81 9.91 -11.58 -16.11
N ILE A 82 10.45 -12.53 -15.37
CA ILE A 82 11.90 -12.77 -15.33
C ILE A 82 12.21 -13.76 -16.45
N GLU A 83 13.05 -13.36 -17.40
CA GLU A 83 13.56 -14.26 -18.44
C GLU A 83 14.28 -15.44 -17.77
N LYS A 84 13.84 -16.67 -18.07
CA LYS A 84 14.57 -17.86 -17.62
C LYS A 84 15.77 -18.02 -18.55
N GLU A 85 16.97 -17.82 -18.04
CA GLU A 85 18.18 -18.30 -18.73
C GLU A 85 18.03 -19.82 -18.92
N GLU A 86 18.06 -20.27 -20.18
CA GLU A 86 18.11 -21.69 -20.50
C GLU A 86 19.38 -22.27 -19.87
N ARG A 87 19.24 -23.03 -18.77
CA ARG A 87 20.33 -23.87 -18.27
C ARG A 87 20.61 -24.93 -19.33
N ASN A 88 21.55 -24.62 -20.23
CA ASN A 88 22.15 -25.59 -21.13
C ASN A 88 22.60 -26.81 -20.32
N GLY A 89 21.95 -27.94 -20.57
CA GLY A 89 22.16 -29.20 -19.87
C GLY A 89 23.63 -29.63 -19.92
N GLN A 90 24.14 -30.06 -18.76
CA GLN A 90 25.29 -30.96 -18.67
C GLN A 90 24.80 -32.40 -18.64
#